data_AF-A0A0A7X758-F1
#
_entry.id   AF-A0A0A7X758-F1
#
_cell.length_a   1.000
_cell.length_b   1.000
_cell.length_c   1.000
_cell.angle_alpha   90.00
_cell.angle_beta   90.00
_cell.angle_gamma   90.00
#
_symmetry.space_group_name_H-M   'P 1'
#
loop_
_entity.id
_entity.type
_entity.pdbx_description
1 polymer ?
#
loop_
_entity_poly.entity_id
_entity_poly.type
_entity_poly.pdbx_seq_one_letter_code
_entity_poly.pdbx_strand_id
1 'polypeptide(L)'
;HLRKKMNLKPIMRMNGNFARKLMSKETVEAVCELIHSEERQVALKELMDLYLKMKPVWRSSCPAKECPELLCQYSYHSQRFAELLSTKFKYRYEGKITNYFHKTLAHVPEIIERDGS
;
A
#
# COMPACT_ATOMS: atom_id res chain seq x y z
N HIS A 1 14.83 15.32 -2.74
CA HIS A 1 13.47 15.67 -2.29
C HIS A 1 13.10 15.10 -0.92
N LEU A 2 12.95 13.78 -0.77
CA LEU A 2 12.49 13.15 0.49
C LEU A 2 13.35 13.47 1.72
N ARG A 3 14.67 13.60 1.56
CA ARG A 3 15.56 14.08 2.65
C ARG A 3 15.19 15.48 3.14
N LYS A 4 14.79 16.38 2.24
CA LYS A 4 14.44 17.78 2.55
C LYS A 4 13.04 17.88 3.17
N LYS A 5 12.05 17.19 2.59
CA LYS A 5 10.63 17.29 3.00
C LYS A 5 10.28 16.39 4.19
N MET A 6 10.88 15.21 4.27
CA MET A 6 10.50 14.16 5.24
C MET A 6 11.64 13.77 6.19
N ASN A 7 12.81 14.44 6.11
CA ASN A 7 14.03 14.06 6.83
C ASN A 7 14.43 12.57 6.65
N LEU A 8 14.09 12.00 5.49
CA LEU A 8 14.43 10.61 5.14
C LEU A 8 15.78 10.56 4.42
N LYS A 9 16.81 10.09 5.12
CA LYS A 9 18.13 9.85 4.52
C LYS A 9 18.06 8.67 3.55
N PRO A 10 18.76 8.72 2.41
CA PRO A 10 18.86 7.57 1.52
C PRO A 10 19.56 6.41 2.24
N ILE A 11 19.10 5.19 1.99
CA ILE A 11 19.63 3.96 2.59
C ILE A 11 19.89 2.92 1.49
N MET A 12 20.84 2.03 1.72
CA MET A 12 21.22 1.00 0.73
C MET A 12 20.19 -0.14 0.67
N ARG A 13 19.72 -0.61 1.83
CA ARG A 13 18.70 -1.66 1.94
C ARG A 13 17.55 -1.18 2.79
N MET A 14 16.32 -1.34 2.29
CA MET A 14 15.12 -0.93 3.01
C MET A 14 14.95 -1.75 4.29
N ASN A 15 14.87 -1.05 5.43
CA ASN A 15 14.55 -1.63 6.73
C ASN A 15 13.12 -1.27 7.16
N GLY A 16 12.64 -1.91 8.22
CA GLY A 16 11.27 -1.71 8.72
C GLY A 16 10.98 -0.28 9.19
N ASN A 17 11.97 0.42 9.75
CA ASN A 17 11.79 1.82 10.20
C ASN A 17 11.61 2.76 9.00
N PHE A 18 12.39 2.54 7.94
CA PHE A 18 12.26 3.29 6.71
C PHE A 18 10.91 3.01 6.03
N ALA A 19 10.53 1.73 5.90
CA ALA A 19 9.24 1.35 5.31
C ALA A 19 8.05 1.97 6.08
N ARG A 20 8.09 2.00 7.42
CA ARG A 20 7.04 2.65 8.23
C ARG A 20 6.90 4.14 7.94
N LYS A 21 8.01 4.86 7.75
CA LYS A 21 7.99 6.29 7.45
C LYS A 21 7.64 6.58 5.99
N LEU A 22 8.08 5.73 5.07
CA LEU A 22 7.87 5.90 3.64
C LEU A 22 6.42 5.62 3.23
N MET A 23 5.77 4.65 3.85
CA MET A 23 4.39 4.29 3.53
C MET A 23 3.41 5.16 4.32
N SER A 24 3.30 6.44 3.93
CA SER A 24 2.45 7.44 4.58
C SER A 24 1.81 8.40 3.58
N LYS A 25 0.75 9.12 4.00
CA LYS A 25 0.06 10.12 3.16
C LYS A 25 0.99 11.29 2.81
N GLU A 26 1.77 11.75 3.78
CA GLU A 26 2.73 12.84 3.61
C GLU A 26 3.81 12.50 2.58
N THR A 27 4.23 11.23 2.53
CA THR A 27 5.23 10.79 1.55
C THR A 27 4.67 10.83 0.13
N VAL A 28 3.43 10.36 -0.09
CA VAL A 28 2.84 10.41 -1.43
C VAL A 28 2.57 11.85 -1.86
N GLU A 29 2.17 12.73 -0.95
CA GLU A 29 2.03 14.17 -1.23
C GLU A 29 3.37 14.78 -1.65
N ALA A 30 4.44 14.55 -0.89
CA ALA A 30 5.77 15.04 -1.23
C ALA A 30 6.25 14.51 -2.59
N VAL A 31 5.98 13.25 -2.94
CA VAL A 31 6.33 12.69 -4.25
C VAL A 31 5.49 13.30 -5.37
N CYS A 32 4.19 13.57 -5.12
CA CYS A 32 3.31 14.19 -6.11
C CYS A 32 3.75 15.59 -6.53
N GLU A 33 4.42 16.36 -5.65
CA GLU A 33 5.03 17.66 -6.02
C GLU A 33 6.03 17.56 -7.17
N LEU A 34 6.59 16.37 -7.43
CA LEU A 34 7.57 16.13 -8.50
C LEU A 34 6.93 15.58 -9.79
N ILE A 35 5.65 15.23 -9.78
CA ILE A 35 4.97 14.58 -10.90
C ILE A 35 4.15 15.64 -11.64
N HIS A 36 4.49 15.91 -12.90
CA HIS A 36 3.79 16.93 -13.70
C HIS A 36 2.33 16.56 -14.08
N SER A 37 2.03 15.26 -14.19
CA SER A 37 0.71 14.78 -14.61
C SER A 37 -0.24 14.65 -13.41
N GLU A 38 -1.31 15.44 -13.39
CA GLU A 38 -2.35 15.36 -12.36
C GLU A 38 -2.99 13.97 -12.29
N GLU A 39 -3.28 13.35 -13.44
CA GLU A 39 -3.83 11.99 -13.48
C GLU A 39 -2.93 10.99 -12.75
N ARG A 40 -1.61 11.09 -12.96
CA ARG A 40 -0.64 10.22 -12.27
C ARG A 40 -0.54 10.54 -10.78
N GLN A 41 -0.68 11.80 -10.39
CA GLN A 41 -0.73 12.17 -8.98
C GLN A 41 -1.95 11.56 -8.30
N VAL A 42 -3.14 11.67 -8.91
CA VAL A 42 -4.38 11.10 -8.39
C VAL A 42 -4.27 9.58 -8.27
N ALA A 43 -3.79 8.89 -9.31
CA ALA A 43 -3.60 7.44 -9.28
C ALA A 43 -2.63 7.00 -8.17
N LEU A 44 -1.53 7.75 -7.95
CA LEU A 44 -0.57 7.41 -6.90
C LEU A 44 -1.14 7.65 -5.49
N LYS A 45 -1.92 8.73 -5.31
CA LYS A 45 -2.60 9.04 -4.05
C LYS A 45 -3.66 7.98 -3.71
N GLU A 46 -4.48 7.59 -4.69
CA GLU A 46 -5.47 6.51 -4.55
C GLU A 46 -4.78 5.18 -4.19
N LEU A 47 -3.68 4.84 -4.86
CA LEU A 47 -2.91 3.64 -4.57
C LEU A 47 -2.39 3.63 -3.13
N MET A 48 -1.83 4.75 -2.65
CA MET A 48 -1.37 4.86 -1.27
C MET A 48 -2.52 4.81 -0.26
N ASP A 49 -3.65 5.45 -0.54
CA ASP A 49 -4.82 5.43 0.34
C ASP A 49 -5.38 4.02 0.53
N LEU A 50 -5.53 3.27 -0.58
CA LEU A 50 -5.92 1.86 -0.53
C LEU A 50 -4.90 1.01 0.26
N TYR A 51 -3.60 1.19 0.00
CA TYR A 51 -2.56 0.50 0.76
C TYR A 51 -2.68 0.77 2.28
N LEU A 52 -2.90 2.02 2.67
CA LEU A 52 -3.03 2.41 4.07
C LEU A 52 -4.30 1.88 4.73
N LYS A 53 -5.39 1.73 3.98
CA LYS A 53 -6.62 1.08 4.46
C LYS A 53 -6.44 -0.42 4.69
N MET A 54 -5.69 -1.09 3.82
CA MET A 54 -5.48 -2.53 3.97
C MET A 54 -4.39 -2.86 4.99
N LYS A 55 -3.36 -2.01 5.13
CA LYS A 55 -2.17 -2.30 5.96
C LYS A 55 -2.43 -2.69 7.41
N PRO A 56 -3.36 -2.07 8.15
CA PRO A 56 -3.65 -2.45 9.53
C PRO A 56 -4.06 -3.92 9.66
N VAL A 57 -4.76 -4.45 8.65
CA VAL A 57 -5.35 -5.79 8.68
C VAL A 57 -4.29 -6.89 8.82
N TRP A 58 -3.13 -6.79 8.14
CA TRP A 58 -2.03 -7.76 8.30
C TRP A 58 -0.93 -7.31 9.27
N ARG A 59 -1.15 -6.22 10.02
CA ARG A 59 -0.16 -5.64 10.95
C ARG A 59 -0.64 -5.56 12.39
N SER A 60 -1.95 -5.60 12.60
CA SER A 60 -2.59 -5.64 13.91
C SER A 60 -2.37 -7.01 14.56
N SER A 61 -2.33 -7.03 15.89
CA SER A 61 -2.24 -8.28 16.67
C SER A 61 -3.59 -9.01 16.72
N CYS A 62 -4.71 -8.28 16.57
CA CYS A 62 -6.05 -8.86 16.51
C CYS A 62 -6.95 -8.03 15.57
N PRO A 63 -6.86 -8.25 14.24
CA PRO A 63 -7.54 -7.42 13.25
C PRO A 63 -9.06 -7.36 13.43
N ALA A 64 -9.68 -8.47 13.85
CA ALA A 64 -11.12 -8.56 14.10
C ALA A 64 -11.60 -7.67 15.27
N LYS A 65 -10.72 -7.26 16.19
CA LYS A 65 -11.05 -6.35 17.30
C LYS A 65 -10.55 -4.94 17.06
N GLU A 66 -9.34 -4.80 16.53
CA GLU A 66 -8.68 -3.49 16.39
C GLU A 66 -9.10 -2.74 15.11
N CYS A 67 -9.46 -3.46 14.04
CA CYS A 67 -9.86 -2.86 12.77
C CYS A 67 -10.93 -3.67 12.00
N PRO A 68 -12.08 -4.01 12.64
CA PRO A 68 -13.11 -4.86 12.05
C PRO A 68 -13.67 -4.32 10.73
N GLU A 69 -13.85 -3.01 10.61
CA GLU A 69 -14.35 -2.37 9.40
C GLU A 69 -13.40 -2.54 8.21
N LEU A 70 -12.09 -2.38 8.45
CA LEU A 70 -11.06 -2.53 7.42
C LEU A 70 -10.90 -4.00 7.00
N LEU A 71 -11.03 -4.93 7.96
CA LEU A 71 -11.04 -6.36 7.68
C LEU A 71 -12.24 -6.75 6.78
N CYS A 72 -13.44 -6.27 7.12
CA CYS A 72 -14.65 -6.52 6.32
C CYS A 72 -14.53 -5.98 4.88
N GLN A 73 -13.89 -4.82 4.70
CA GLN A 73 -13.71 -4.19 3.39
C GLN A 73 -12.46 -4.66 2.63
N TYR A 74 -11.68 -5.59 3.17
CA TYR A 74 -10.37 -5.95 2.62
C TYR A 74 -10.46 -6.47 1.17
N SER A 75 -11.42 -7.37 0.90
CA SER A 75 -11.61 -7.95 -0.45
C SER A 75 -11.93 -6.87 -1.48
N TYR A 76 -12.76 -5.90 -1.12
CA TYR A 76 -13.06 -4.76 -1.99
C TYR A 76 -11.82 -3.89 -2.23
N HIS A 77 -11.09 -3.52 -1.16
CA HIS A 77 -9.89 -2.69 -1.30
C HIS A 77 -8.78 -3.37 -2.11
N SER A 78 -8.58 -4.68 -1.91
CA SER A 78 -7.55 -5.45 -2.62
C SER A 78 -7.90 -5.62 -4.10
N GLN A 79 -9.17 -5.88 -4.44
CA GLN A 79 -9.63 -5.88 -5.83
C GLN A 79 -9.40 -4.52 -6.50
N ARG A 80 -9.85 -3.44 -5.86
CA ARG A 80 -9.65 -2.07 -6.39
C ARG A 80 -8.18 -1.74 -6.58
N PHE A 81 -7.32 -2.18 -5.65
CA PHE A 81 -5.88 -2.00 -5.76
C PHE A 81 -5.32 -2.74 -6.99
N ALA A 82 -5.75 -3.99 -7.22
CA ALA A 82 -5.33 -4.77 -8.39
C ALA A 82 -5.81 -4.17 -9.72
N GLU A 83 -7.04 -3.64 -9.76
CA GLU A 83 -7.57 -2.89 -10.91
C GLU A 83 -6.73 -1.65 -11.20
N LEU A 84 -6.35 -0.89 -10.18
CA LEU A 84 -5.52 0.31 -10.33
C LEU A 84 -4.13 -0.05 -10.87
N LEU A 85 -3.52 -1.14 -10.38
CA LEU A 85 -2.24 -1.64 -10.88
C LEU A 85 -2.31 -2.08 -12.34
N SER A 86 -3.34 -2.84 -12.72
CA SER A 86 -3.49 -3.39 -14.08
C SER A 86 -3.86 -2.34 -15.13
N THR A 87 -4.46 -1.23 -14.70
CA THR A 87 -4.86 -0.13 -15.60
C THR A 87 -3.82 0.99 -15.60
N LYS A 88 -3.69 1.74 -14.49
CA LYS A 88 -2.84 2.95 -14.40
C LYS A 88 -1.35 2.64 -14.32
N PHE A 89 -0.98 1.44 -13.87
CA PHE A 89 0.42 1.00 -13.75
C PHE A 89 0.75 -0.21 -14.64
N LYS A 90 -0.03 -0.40 -15.73
CA LYS A 90 0.10 -1.50 -16.68
C LYS A 90 1.55 -1.71 -17.15
N TYR A 91 2.23 -0.63 -17.50
CA TYR A 91 3.63 -0.62 -17.96
C TYR A 91 4.61 -1.36 -17.02
N ARG A 92 4.30 -1.45 -15.72
CA ARG A 92 5.14 -2.12 -14.71
C ARG A 92 4.63 -3.51 -14.33
N TYR A 93 3.32 -3.73 -14.34
CA TYR A 93 2.69 -4.91 -13.75
C TYR A 93 1.99 -5.84 -14.76
N GLU A 94 1.99 -5.50 -16.04
CA GLU A 94 1.56 -6.44 -17.08
C GLU A 94 2.49 -7.66 -17.12
N GLY A 95 1.92 -8.85 -16.93
CA GLY A 95 2.62 -10.14 -16.95
C GLY A 95 3.59 -10.38 -15.78
N LYS A 96 3.72 -9.46 -14.81
CA LYS A 96 4.62 -9.64 -13.65
C LYS A 96 4.12 -8.94 -12.39
N ILE A 97 4.14 -9.65 -11.27
CA ILE A 97 3.86 -9.12 -9.94
C ILE A 97 4.85 -9.69 -8.93
N THR A 98 5.13 -8.96 -7.86
CA THR A 98 6.03 -9.47 -6.81
C THR A 98 5.29 -10.49 -5.94
N ASN A 99 6.03 -11.46 -5.40
CA ASN A 99 5.45 -12.50 -4.55
C ASN A 99 4.70 -11.93 -3.34
N TYR A 100 5.23 -10.87 -2.72
CA TYR A 100 4.56 -10.23 -1.58
C TYR A 100 3.28 -9.52 -1.99
N PHE A 101 3.22 -8.85 -3.15
CA PHE A 101 1.96 -8.26 -3.63
C PHE A 101 0.91 -9.33 -3.90
N HIS A 102 1.29 -10.43 -4.57
CA HIS A 102 0.36 -11.54 -4.80
C HIS A 102 -0.20 -12.09 -3.48
N LYS A 103 0.68 -12.35 -2.49
CA LYS A 103 0.24 -12.82 -1.17
C LYS A 103 -0.69 -11.85 -0.46
N THR A 104 -0.33 -10.56 -0.45
CA THR A 104 -1.13 -9.52 0.21
C THR A 104 -2.51 -9.39 -0.43
N LEU A 105 -2.59 -9.35 -1.77
CA LEU A 105 -3.84 -9.10 -2.47
C LEU A 105 -4.77 -10.32 -2.52
N ALA A 106 -4.24 -11.54 -2.41
CA ALA A 106 -5.04 -12.77 -2.60
C ALA A 106 -5.36 -13.54 -1.31
N HIS A 107 -4.49 -13.53 -0.30
CA HIS A 107 -4.55 -14.53 0.78
C HIS A 107 -4.76 -13.95 2.18
N VAL A 108 -4.69 -12.64 2.37
CA VAL A 108 -4.78 -12.04 3.72
C VAL A 108 -6.12 -12.34 4.42
N PRO A 109 -7.29 -12.22 3.78
CA PRO A 109 -8.57 -12.53 4.45
C PRO A 109 -8.65 -13.99 4.92
N GLU A 110 -8.27 -14.93 4.05
CA GLU A 110 -8.30 -16.37 4.36
C GLU A 110 -7.35 -16.73 5.52
N ILE A 111 -6.15 -16.13 5.54
CA ILE A 111 -5.18 -16.34 6.62
C ILE A 111 -5.73 -15.81 7.95
N ILE A 112 -6.35 -14.62 7.96
CA ILE A 112 -6.91 -14.03 9.18
C ILE A 112 -8.13 -14.80 9.68
N GLU A 113 -8.99 -15.28 8.78
CA GLU A 113 -10.13 -16.11 9.16
C GLU A 113 -9.69 -17.44 9.81
N ARG A 114 -8.59 -18.04 9.30
CA ARG A 114 -8.04 -19.28 9.82
C ARG A 114 -7.25 -19.11 11.12
N ASP A 115 -6.33 -18.13 11.15
CA ASP A 115 -5.31 -18.01 12.21
C ASP A 115 -5.65 -16.93 13.25
N GLY A 116 -6.62 -16.05 12.96
CA GLY A 116 -7.06 -14.96 13.84
C GLY A 116 -6.19 -13.70 13.83
N SER A 117 -4.97 -13.76 13.28
CA SER A 117 -4.02 -12.64 13.16
C SER A 117 -2.93 -12.90 12.11
#